data_AF-A0A9X7L3I5-F1
#
_entry.id   AF-A0A9X7L3I5-F1
#
_cell.length_a   1.000
_cell.length_b   1.000
_cell.length_c   1.000
_cell.angle_alpha   90.00
_cell.angle_beta   90.00
_cell.angle_gamma   90.00
#
_symmetry.space_group_name_H-M   'P 1'
#
loop_
_entity.id
_entity.type
_entity.pdbx_description
1 polymer ?
#
loop_
_entity_poly.entity_id
_entity_poly.type
_entity_poly.pdbx_seq_one_letter_code
_entity_poly.pdbx_strand_id
1 'polypeptide(L)'
;MNIKKISLLCALLGAFVLIVVLLPPGMLSLDTLKIHQHTLLDRVELAPLQSALIYFAVYVLVSALSIPGAALLTLLGGAIFSLWEATLLVSLASTLGATLAMLVSRYLLRDWVQRRFAAQMNTIDVGMVRDGASYLFALRLMPLFPFFLVNLLMGLTRIQVRHYWWVSQLAMLPATVIYLNAGRELGKLTTLRDILSPGLLFAFTLLGLLPLVTRWLFSRYIPSIKK
;
A
#
# COMPACT_ATOMS: atom_id res chain seq x y z
N MET A 1 -28.11 1.33 -0.53
CA MET A 1 -27.06 0.52 -1.20
C MET A 1 -27.74 -0.74 -1.73
N ASN A 2 -27.41 -1.29 -2.90
CA ASN A 2 -28.09 -2.51 -3.40
C ASN A 2 -27.73 -3.73 -2.53
N ILE A 3 -28.62 -4.72 -2.40
CA ILE A 3 -28.45 -5.94 -1.59
C ILE A 3 -27.14 -6.68 -1.91
N LYS A 4 -26.70 -6.69 -3.18
CA LYS A 4 -25.40 -7.27 -3.60
C LYS A 4 -24.18 -6.55 -3.01
N LYS A 5 -24.26 -5.22 -2.89
CA LYS A 5 -23.20 -4.42 -2.26
C LYS A 5 -23.20 -4.62 -0.75
N ILE A 6 -24.39 -4.74 -0.15
CA ILE A 6 -24.53 -5.00 1.30
C ILE A 6 -23.98 -6.38 1.64
N SER A 7 -24.34 -7.43 0.89
CA SER A 7 -23.82 -8.78 1.12
C SER A 7 -22.31 -8.85 0.95
N LEU A 8 -21.75 -8.20 -0.07
CA LEU A 8 -20.29 -8.12 -0.26
C LEU A 8 -19.61 -7.38 0.90
N LEU A 9 -20.15 -6.24 1.34
CA LEU A 9 -19.62 -5.50 2.48
C LEU A 9 -19.66 -6.35 3.76
N CYS A 10 -20.78 -7.02 4.03
CA CYS A 10 -20.90 -7.92 5.18
C CYS A 10 -19.93 -9.10 5.09
N ALA A 11 -19.72 -9.67 3.90
CA ALA A 11 -18.76 -10.75 3.69
C ALA A 11 -17.32 -10.30 3.94
N LEU A 12 -16.94 -9.11 3.46
CA LEU A 12 -15.60 -8.55 3.68
C LEU A 12 -15.37 -8.17 5.14
N LEU A 13 -16.37 -7.57 5.79
CA LEU A 13 -16.31 -7.27 7.23
C LEU A 13 -16.25 -8.56 8.05
N GLY A 14 -17.05 -9.57 7.69
CA GLY A 14 -17.01 -10.89 8.30
C GLY A 14 -15.64 -11.55 8.14
N ALA A 15 -15.06 -11.52 6.95
CA ALA A 15 -13.72 -12.02 6.70
C ALA A 15 -12.66 -11.25 7.50
N PHE A 16 -12.74 -9.92 7.55
CA PHE A 16 -11.85 -9.08 8.34
C PHE A 16 -11.94 -9.43 9.84
N VAL A 17 -13.15 -9.49 10.39
CA VAL A 17 -13.38 -9.84 11.81
C VAL A 17 -12.90 -11.26 12.09
N LEU A 18 -13.23 -12.21 11.22
CA LEU A 18 -12.79 -13.60 11.35
C LEU A 18 -11.27 -13.69 11.38
N ILE A 19 -10.58 -13.00 10.46
CA ILE A 19 -9.12 -12.97 10.40
C ILE A 19 -8.54 -12.32 11.67
N VAL A 20 -9.10 -11.20 12.12
CA VAL A 20 -8.60 -10.50 13.33
C VAL A 20 -8.82 -11.31 14.60
N VAL A 21 -9.95 -12.02 14.72
CA VAL A 21 -10.27 -12.87 15.89
C VAL A 21 -9.48 -14.17 15.87
N LEU A 22 -9.29 -14.78 14.69
CA LEU A 22 -8.51 -16.00 14.54
C LEU A 22 -7.00 -15.74 14.61
N LEU A 23 -6.52 -14.53 14.28
CA LEU A 23 -5.12 -14.18 14.47
C LEU A 23 -4.84 -14.12 15.98
N PRO A 24 -3.93 -14.96 16.50
CA PRO A 24 -3.47 -14.84 17.87
C PRO A 24 -2.94 -13.42 18.13
N PRO A 25 -3.24 -12.83 19.30
CA PRO A 25 -2.73 -11.51 19.67
C PRO A 25 -1.20 -11.49 19.54
N GLY A 26 -0.69 -10.49 18.83
CA GLY A 26 0.76 -10.33 18.63
C GLY A 26 1.37 -11.13 17.48
N MET A 27 0.62 -11.92 16.70
CA MET A 27 1.21 -12.61 15.53
C MET A 27 1.84 -11.64 14.51
N LEU A 28 1.25 -10.46 14.34
CA LEU A 28 1.81 -9.36 13.56
C LEU A 28 2.64 -8.44 14.47
N SER A 29 3.63 -8.99 15.15
CA SER A 29 4.60 -8.24 15.96
C SER A 29 6.03 -8.56 15.53
N LEU A 30 6.93 -7.59 15.70
CA LEU A 30 8.36 -7.79 15.40
C LEU A 30 8.94 -8.98 16.18
N ASP A 31 8.53 -9.17 17.44
CA ASP A 31 9.01 -10.26 18.28
C ASP A 31 8.57 -11.64 17.74
N THR A 32 7.31 -11.77 17.33
CA THR A 32 6.83 -13.02 16.73
C THR A 32 7.51 -13.32 15.40
N LEU A 33 7.78 -12.30 14.58
CA LEU A 33 8.54 -12.46 13.34
C LEU A 33 9.96 -12.98 13.64
N LYS A 34 10.65 -12.45 14.66
CA LYS A 34 11.98 -12.91 15.07
C LYS A 34 11.98 -14.35 15.55
N ILE A 35 11.00 -14.72 16.39
CA ILE A 35 10.88 -16.07 16.96
C ILE A 35 10.73 -17.12 15.86
N HIS A 36 9.88 -16.86 14.86
CA HIS A 36 9.58 -17.81 13.78
C HIS A 36 10.48 -17.67 12.56
N GLN A 37 11.45 -16.75 12.56
CA GLN A 37 12.29 -16.45 11.40
C GLN A 37 13.01 -17.69 10.89
N HIS A 38 13.69 -18.42 11.78
CA HIS A 38 14.45 -19.62 11.41
C HIS A 38 13.55 -20.70 10.80
N THR A 39 12.40 -20.99 11.43
CA THR A 39 11.45 -21.97 10.91
C THR A 39 10.88 -21.59 9.54
N LEU A 40 10.66 -20.29 9.29
CA LEU A 40 10.19 -19.81 8.00
C LEU A 40 11.30 -19.86 6.94
N LEU A 41 12.55 -19.57 7.30
CA LEU A 41 13.71 -19.72 6.44
C LEU A 41 13.88 -21.18 5.98
N ASP A 42 13.85 -22.13 6.92
CA ASP A 42 13.96 -23.57 6.61
C ASP A 42 12.87 -24.00 5.60
N ARG A 43 11.65 -23.46 5.73
CA ARG A 43 10.54 -23.73 4.79
C ARG A 43 10.77 -23.12 3.41
N VAL A 44 11.38 -21.94 3.32
CA VAL A 44 11.75 -21.33 2.04
C VAL A 44 12.83 -22.16 1.35
N GLU A 45 13.84 -22.65 2.09
CA GLU A 45 14.90 -23.50 1.55
C GLU A 45 14.37 -24.84 1.04
N LEU A 46 13.44 -25.46 1.77
CA LEU A 46 12.83 -26.74 1.38
C LEU A 46 11.88 -26.63 0.18
N ALA A 47 11.13 -25.54 0.06
CA ALA A 47 10.10 -25.38 -0.97
C ALA A 47 9.98 -23.91 -1.45
N PRO A 48 10.97 -23.38 -2.19
CA PRO A 48 11.07 -21.95 -2.48
C PRO A 48 9.90 -21.40 -3.28
N LEU A 49 9.49 -22.10 -4.34
CA LEU A 49 8.36 -21.67 -5.18
C LEU A 49 7.04 -21.69 -4.41
N GLN A 50 6.79 -22.73 -3.61
CA GLN A 50 5.58 -22.84 -2.82
C GLN A 50 5.51 -21.73 -1.77
N SER A 51 6.62 -21.50 -1.06
CA SER A 51 6.74 -20.43 -0.07
C SER A 51 6.54 -19.06 -0.69
N ALA A 52 7.12 -18.80 -1.87
CA ALA A 52 6.91 -17.56 -2.61
C ALA A 52 5.44 -17.35 -3.02
N LEU A 53 4.75 -18.38 -3.52
CA LEU A 53 3.33 -18.30 -3.91
C LEU A 53 2.42 -18.07 -2.70
N ILE A 54 2.66 -18.76 -1.59
CA ILE A 54 1.91 -18.57 -0.34
C ILE A 54 2.12 -17.16 0.19
N TYR A 55 3.39 -16.72 0.27
CA TYR A 55 3.73 -15.37 0.71
C TYR A 55 3.05 -14.31 -0.15
N PHE A 56 3.13 -14.45 -1.48
CA PHE A 56 2.48 -13.55 -2.43
C PHE A 56 0.97 -13.48 -2.21
N ALA A 57 0.30 -14.64 -2.11
CA ALA A 57 -1.14 -14.72 -1.89
C ALA A 57 -1.56 -14.08 -0.56
N VAL A 58 -0.84 -14.38 0.53
CA VAL A 58 -1.10 -13.79 1.86
C VAL A 58 -0.93 -12.27 1.82
N TYR A 59 0.14 -11.77 1.19
CA TYR A 59 0.40 -10.33 1.08
C TYR A 59 -0.73 -9.63 0.30
N VAL A 60 -1.14 -10.20 -0.84
CA VAL A 60 -2.25 -9.67 -1.65
C VAL A 60 -3.54 -9.63 -0.83
N LEU A 61 -3.86 -10.71 -0.10
CA LEU A 61 -5.07 -10.79 0.72
C LEU A 61 -5.08 -9.77 1.85
N VAL A 62 -3.98 -9.68 2.63
CA VAL A 62 -3.84 -8.69 3.72
C VAL A 62 -3.99 -7.27 3.19
N SER A 63 -3.36 -6.98 2.04
CA SER A 63 -3.44 -5.67 1.40
C SER A 63 -4.83 -5.36 0.83
N ALA A 64 -5.48 -6.35 0.19
CA ALA A 64 -6.81 -6.21 -0.41
C ALA A 64 -7.91 -6.02 0.65
N LEU A 65 -7.78 -6.73 1.78
CA LEU A 65 -8.66 -6.60 2.95
C LEU A 65 -8.33 -5.38 3.81
N SER A 66 -7.34 -4.56 3.39
CA SER A 66 -6.94 -3.34 4.10
C SER A 66 -6.54 -3.58 5.55
N ILE A 67 -5.99 -4.77 5.84
CA ILE A 67 -5.51 -5.14 7.18
C ILE A 67 -4.19 -4.41 7.46
N PRO A 68 -4.06 -3.66 8.56
CA PRO A 68 -2.79 -3.06 8.97
C PRO A 68 -1.75 -4.17 9.24
N GLY A 69 -0.60 -4.11 8.58
CA GLY A 69 0.43 -5.14 8.71
C GLY A 69 1.35 -5.31 7.50
N ALA A 70 1.06 -4.66 6.38
CA ALA A 70 1.86 -4.74 5.16
C ALA A 70 3.36 -4.46 5.40
N ALA A 71 3.70 -3.49 6.26
CA ALA A 71 5.11 -3.20 6.61
C ALA A 71 5.83 -4.37 7.28
N LEU A 72 5.14 -5.10 8.18
CA LEU A 72 5.69 -6.31 8.81
C LEU A 72 5.84 -7.44 7.81
N LEU A 73 4.87 -7.62 6.91
CA LEU A 73 5.00 -8.60 5.83
C LEU A 73 6.15 -8.25 4.89
N THR A 74 6.37 -6.98 4.57
CA THR A 74 7.55 -6.55 3.81
C THR A 74 8.83 -6.91 4.56
N LEU A 75 8.95 -6.59 5.85
CA LEU A 75 10.12 -6.98 6.65
C LEU A 75 10.35 -8.49 6.64
N LEU A 76 9.28 -9.27 6.80
CA LEU A 76 9.34 -10.72 6.72
C LEU A 76 9.89 -11.18 5.37
N GLY A 77 9.42 -10.58 4.28
CA GLY A 77 9.90 -10.88 2.93
C GLY A 77 11.41 -10.66 2.79
N GLY A 78 11.93 -9.59 3.37
CA GLY A 78 13.37 -9.31 3.41
C GLY A 78 14.15 -10.23 4.34
N ALA A 79 13.50 -10.79 5.36
CA ALA A 79 14.10 -11.71 6.31
C ALA A 79 14.20 -13.15 5.78
N ILE A 80 13.33 -13.55 4.85
CA ILE A 80 13.21 -14.94 4.38
C ILE A 80 13.50 -15.18 2.90
N PHE A 81 13.52 -14.15 2.05
CA PHE A 81 13.86 -14.26 0.63
C PHE A 81 15.09 -13.41 0.28
N SER A 82 15.72 -13.67 -0.86
CA SER A 82 16.77 -12.76 -1.36
C SER A 82 16.18 -11.39 -1.70
N LEU A 83 17.00 -10.33 -1.65
CA LEU A 83 16.53 -8.96 -1.87
C LEU A 83 15.80 -8.78 -3.21
N TRP A 84 16.30 -9.39 -4.28
CA TRP A 84 15.70 -9.26 -5.61
C TRP A 84 14.36 -9.99 -5.72
N GLU A 85 14.28 -11.23 -5.20
CA GLU A 85 13.05 -12.01 -5.16
C GLU A 85 11.99 -11.33 -4.31
N ALA A 86 12.39 -10.89 -3.10
CA ALA A 86 11.50 -10.18 -2.19
C ALA A 86 11.00 -8.87 -2.80
N THR A 87 11.86 -8.12 -3.50
CA THR A 87 11.47 -6.87 -4.18
C THR A 87 10.44 -7.14 -5.25
N LEU A 88 10.65 -8.15 -6.10
CA LEU A 88 9.70 -8.54 -7.14
C LEU A 88 8.36 -8.97 -6.54
N LEU A 89 8.40 -9.90 -5.57
CA LEU A 89 7.22 -10.45 -4.91
C LEU A 89 6.41 -9.38 -4.20
N VAL A 90 7.06 -8.59 -3.33
CA VAL A 90 6.38 -7.55 -2.55
C VAL A 90 5.86 -6.43 -3.43
N SER A 91 6.65 -5.98 -4.42
CA SER A 91 6.23 -4.92 -5.33
C SER A 91 4.93 -5.32 -6.04
N LEU A 92 4.92 -6.48 -6.70
CA LEU A 92 3.74 -6.96 -7.41
C LEU A 92 2.56 -7.27 -6.47
N ALA A 93 2.81 -7.95 -5.34
CA ALA A 93 1.77 -8.30 -4.38
C ALA A 93 1.12 -7.06 -3.75
N SER A 94 1.93 -6.08 -3.36
CA SER A 94 1.46 -4.87 -2.71
C SER A 94 0.62 -4.02 -3.66
N THR A 95 1.04 -3.85 -4.91
CA THR A 95 0.25 -3.10 -5.89
C THR A 95 -1.01 -3.84 -6.33
N LEU A 96 -0.96 -5.16 -6.49
CA LEU A 96 -2.14 -5.97 -6.79
C LEU A 96 -3.16 -5.86 -5.66
N GLY A 97 -2.75 -6.10 -4.41
CA GLY A 97 -3.61 -5.98 -3.23
C GLY A 97 -4.15 -4.56 -3.04
N ALA A 98 -3.30 -3.54 -3.22
CA ALA A 98 -3.73 -2.14 -3.19
C ALA A 98 -4.78 -1.81 -4.26
N THR A 99 -4.64 -2.40 -5.46
CA THR A 99 -5.58 -2.19 -6.56
C THR A 99 -6.91 -2.86 -6.26
N LEU A 100 -6.89 -4.08 -5.71
CA LEU A 100 -8.11 -4.76 -5.25
C LEU A 100 -8.84 -3.97 -4.16
N ALA A 101 -8.13 -3.50 -3.13
CA ALA A 101 -8.70 -2.66 -2.07
C ALA A 101 -9.34 -1.38 -2.63
N MET A 102 -8.65 -0.72 -3.56
CA MET A 102 -9.14 0.48 -4.25
C MET A 102 -10.39 0.21 -5.07
N LEU A 103 -10.44 -0.91 -5.81
CA LEU A 103 -11.61 -1.32 -6.60
C LEU A 103 -12.81 -1.69 -5.71
N VAL A 104 -12.57 -2.38 -4.60
CA VAL A 104 -13.60 -2.72 -3.61
C VAL A 104 -14.18 -1.44 -2.99
N SER A 105 -13.32 -0.50 -2.55
CA SER A 105 -13.75 0.82 -2.07
C SER A 105 -14.58 1.57 -3.12
N ARG A 106 -14.11 1.59 -4.37
CA ARG A 106 -14.81 2.22 -5.49
C ARG A 106 -16.20 1.62 -5.72
N TYR A 107 -16.30 0.30 -5.69
CA TYR A 107 -17.56 -0.40 -5.94
C TYR A 107 -18.56 -0.20 -4.79
N LEU A 108 -18.10 -0.29 -3.54
CA LEU A 108 -18.97 -0.28 -2.37
C LEU A 108 -19.34 1.14 -1.94
N LEU A 109 -18.37 2.05 -1.86
CA LEU A 109 -18.49 3.30 -1.11
C LEU A 109 -18.70 4.53 -1.99
N ARG A 110 -18.14 4.54 -3.20
CA ARG A 110 -18.07 5.75 -4.05
C ARG A 110 -19.44 6.39 -4.30
N ASP A 111 -20.45 5.62 -4.71
CA ASP A 111 -21.79 6.17 -5.01
C ASP A 111 -22.46 6.80 -3.78
N TRP A 112 -22.19 6.26 -2.59
CA TRP A 112 -22.73 6.78 -1.34
C TRP A 112 -22.00 8.07 -0.94
N VAL A 113 -20.66 8.06 -0.98
CA VAL A 113 -19.82 9.23 -0.68
C VAL A 113 -20.11 10.38 -1.65
N GLN A 114 -20.19 10.11 -2.95
CA GLN A 114 -20.47 11.13 -3.97
C GLN A 114 -21.85 11.78 -3.78
N ARG A 115 -22.86 11.02 -3.33
CA ARG A 115 -24.18 11.59 -3.01
C ARG A 115 -24.17 12.42 -1.73
N ARG A 116 -23.47 11.97 -0.70
CA ARG A 116 -23.44 12.63 0.62
C ARG A 116 -22.57 13.88 0.66
N PHE A 117 -21.50 13.90 -0.14
CA PHE A 117 -20.44 14.92 -0.16
C PHE A 117 -20.17 15.45 -1.58
N ALA A 118 -21.23 15.70 -2.36
CA ALA A 118 -21.12 16.03 -3.78
C ALA A 118 -20.21 17.23 -4.08
N ALA A 119 -20.30 18.31 -3.29
CA ALA A 119 -19.50 19.52 -3.49
C ALA A 119 -17.99 19.26 -3.27
N GLN A 120 -17.64 18.56 -2.18
CA GLN A 120 -16.26 18.19 -1.87
C GLN A 120 -15.71 17.22 -2.91
N MET A 121 -16.49 16.19 -3.27
CA MET A 121 -16.08 15.18 -4.25
C MET A 121 -15.90 15.76 -5.65
N ASN A 122 -16.70 16.73 -6.07
CA ASN A 122 -16.50 17.42 -7.34
C ASN A 122 -15.17 18.17 -7.39
N THR A 123 -14.81 18.85 -6.29
CA THR A 123 -13.52 19.56 -6.19
C THR A 123 -12.35 18.57 -6.25
N ILE A 124 -12.43 17.46 -5.52
CA ILE A 124 -11.42 16.40 -5.54
C ILE A 124 -11.32 15.77 -6.93
N ASP A 125 -12.46 15.43 -7.55
CA ASP A 125 -12.48 14.78 -8.87
C ASP A 125 -11.87 15.67 -9.95
N VAL A 126 -12.10 16.99 -9.92
CA VAL A 126 -11.46 17.94 -10.85
C VAL A 126 -9.94 17.93 -10.68
N GLY A 127 -9.44 17.98 -9.45
CA GLY A 127 -8.00 17.87 -9.17
C GLY A 127 -7.42 16.53 -9.61
N MET A 128 -8.17 15.44 -9.41
CA MET A 128 -7.73 14.09 -9.75
C MET A 128 -7.71 13.82 -11.26
N VAL A 129 -8.57 14.46 -12.05
CA VAL A 129 -8.53 14.39 -13.52
C VAL A 129 -7.25 15.05 -14.06
N ARG A 130 -6.85 16.17 -13.46
CA ARG A 130 -5.68 16.95 -13.92
C ARG A 130 -4.35 16.37 -13.45
N ASP A 131 -4.28 16.02 -12.17
CA ASP A 131 -3.01 15.76 -11.45
C ASP A 131 -3.03 14.44 -10.65
N GLY A 132 -4.00 13.56 -10.88
CA GLY A 132 -4.22 12.37 -10.04
C GLY A 132 -3.02 11.42 -9.92
N ALA A 133 -2.21 11.31 -10.98
CA ALA A 133 -0.97 10.53 -10.93
C ALA A 133 0.08 11.16 -10.02
N SER A 134 0.27 12.48 -10.08
CA SER A 134 1.21 13.22 -9.23
C SER A 134 0.77 13.19 -7.76
N TYR A 135 -0.54 13.36 -7.50
CA TYR A 135 -1.07 13.22 -6.13
C TYR A 135 -0.87 11.82 -5.58
N LEU A 136 -1.17 10.78 -6.35
CA LEU A 136 -0.95 9.41 -5.91
C LEU A 136 0.53 9.12 -5.66
N PHE A 137 1.41 9.59 -6.54
CA PHE A 137 2.86 9.44 -6.36
C PHE A 137 3.31 10.05 -5.04
N ALA A 138 2.89 11.28 -4.75
CA ALA A 138 3.18 11.96 -3.50
C ALA A 138 2.67 11.17 -2.29
N LEU A 139 1.40 10.77 -2.31
CA LEU A 139 0.77 10.01 -1.21
C LEU A 139 1.44 8.65 -0.98
N ARG A 140 1.95 8.00 -2.02
CA ARG A 140 2.62 6.70 -1.93
C ARG A 140 4.04 6.79 -1.41
N LEU A 141 4.74 7.85 -1.79
CA LEU A 141 6.13 8.04 -1.39
C LEU A 141 6.23 8.63 0.02
N MET A 142 5.27 9.49 0.41
CA MET A 142 5.19 10.07 1.74
C MET A 142 4.82 9.00 2.79
N PRO A 143 5.70 8.62 3.72
CA PRO A 143 5.43 7.62 4.75
C PRO A 143 4.50 8.12 5.87
N LEU A 144 3.83 9.26 5.65
CA LEU A 144 2.93 9.90 6.60
C LEU A 144 1.53 9.30 6.58
N PHE A 145 1.13 8.73 5.43
CA PHE A 145 -0.22 8.21 5.23
C PHE A 145 -0.23 6.69 5.33
N PRO A 146 -1.15 6.10 6.13
CA PRO A 146 -1.28 4.65 6.19
C PRO A 146 -1.59 4.05 4.81
N PHE A 147 -0.88 2.97 4.45
CA PHE A 147 -1.02 2.30 3.16
C PHE A 147 -2.48 1.96 2.81
N PHE A 148 -3.23 1.38 3.76
CA PHE A 148 -4.62 1.00 3.55
C PHE A 148 -5.53 2.22 3.31
N LEU A 149 -5.25 3.34 3.99
CA LEU A 149 -6.04 4.55 3.89
C LEU A 149 -5.94 5.16 2.48
N VAL A 150 -4.72 5.21 1.93
CA VAL A 150 -4.49 5.67 0.55
C VAL A 150 -5.28 4.79 -0.43
N ASN A 151 -5.27 3.46 -0.26
CA ASN A 151 -6.00 2.55 -1.13
C ASN A 151 -7.51 2.85 -1.14
N LEU A 152 -8.10 3.02 0.04
CA LEU A 152 -9.52 3.29 0.21
C LEU A 152 -9.91 4.66 -0.36
N LEU A 153 -9.18 5.72 -0.01
CA LEU A 153 -9.47 7.09 -0.45
C LEU A 153 -9.38 7.23 -1.96
N MET A 154 -8.34 6.65 -2.58
CA MET A 154 -8.17 6.69 -4.03
C MET A 154 -9.30 5.95 -4.76
N GLY A 155 -9.92 4.95 -4.12
CA GLY A 155 -11.10 4.26 -4.63
C GLY A 155 -12.33 5.15 -4.78
N LEU A 156 -12.43 6.18 -3.93
CA LEU A 156 -13.53 7.15 -3.96
C LEU A 156 -13.38 8.18 -5.09
N THR A 157 -12.17 8.35 -5.63
CA THR A 157 -11.86 9.31 -6.70
C THR A 157 -12.08 8.76 -8.11
N ARG A 158 -12.02 9.65 -9.11
CA ARG A 158 -12.02 9.32 -10.55
C ARG A 158 -10.71 8.80 -11.13
N ILE A 159 -9.68 8.51 -10.34
CA ILE A 159 -8.39 8.02 -10.88
C ILE A 159 -8.59 6.74 -11.71
N GLN A 160 -7.98 6.69 -12.90
CA GLN A 160 -8.01 5.47 -13.71
C GLN A 160 -7.20 4.34 -13.07
N VAL A 161 -7.69 3.10 -13.16
CA VAL A 161 -7.05 1.93 -12.54
C VAL A 161 -5.61 1.75 -13.06
N ARG A 162 -5.38 1.94 -14.35
CA ARG A 162 -4.05 1.87 -14.97
C ARG A 162 -3.08 2.88 -14.35
N HIS A 163 -3.50 4.14 -14.18
CA HIS A 163 -2.69 5.17 -13.55
C HIS A 163 -2.41 4.81 -12.09
N TYR A 164 -3.42 4.32 -11.36
CA TYR A 164 -3.24 3.87 -9.98
C TYR A 164 -2.19 2.76 -9.87
N TRP A 165 -2.25 1.76 -10.77
CA TRP A 165 -1.36 0.61 -10.76
C TRP A 165 0.09 0.99 -11.05
N TRP A 166 0.37 1.64 -12.18
CA TRP A 166 1.75 1.97 -12.58
C TRP A 166 2.40 3.00 -11.65
N VAL A 167 1.64 3.99 -11.19
CA VAL A 167 2.16 4.98 -10.24
C VAL A 167 2.45 4.33 -8.89
N SER A 168 1.58 3.45 -8.39
CA SER A 168 1.83 2.74 -7.12
C SER A 168 3.06 1.85 -7.23
N GLN A 169 3.23 1.14 -8.35
CA GLN A 169 4.44 0.35 -8.60
C GLN A 169 5.70 1.20 -8.46
N LEU A 170 5.78 2.31 -9.18
CA LEU A 170 6.99 3.14 -9.18
C LEU A 170 7.22 3.86 -7.85
N ALA A 171 6.17 4.44 -7.27
CA ALA A 171 6.29 5.26 -6.07
C ALA A 171 6.58 4.43 -4.81
N MET A 172 6.13 3.18 -4.74
CA MET A 172 6.34 2.35 -3.55
C MET A 172 7.71 1.66 -3.53
N LEU A 173 8.32 1.42 -4.70
CA LEU A 173 9.57 0.67 -4.84
C LEU A 173 10.70 1.14 -3.90
N PRO A 174 11.01 2.45 -3.78
CA PRO A 174 12.08 2.92 -2.88
C PRO A 174 11.84 2.52 -1.43
N ALA A 175 10.63 2.73 -0.93
CA ALA A 175 10.26 2.34 0.43
C ALA A 175 10.27 0.81 0.59
N THR A 176 9.77 0.07 -0.39
CA THR A 176 9.80 -1.40 -0.40
C THR A 176 11.22 -1.92 -0.24
N VAL A 177 12.19 -1.42 -1.02
CA VAL A 177 13.59 -1.86 -0.94
C VAL A 177 14.20 -1.56 0.43
N ILE A 178 13.90 -0.40 1.02
CA ILE A 178 14.41 -0.05 2.36
C ILE A 178 13.86 -1.00 3.43
N TYR A 179 12.55 -1.26 3.43
CA TYR A 179 11.95 -2.18 4.39
C TYR A 179 12.45 -3.61 4.18
N LEU A 180 12.64 -4.05 2.94
CA LEU A 180 13.23 -5.36 2.64
C LEU A 180 14.67 -5.46 3.15
N ASN A 181 15.47 -4.43 2.95
CA ASN A 181 16.84 -4.42 3.44
C ASN A 181 16.90 -4.43 4.98
N ALA A 182 16.00 -3.69 5.64
CA ALA A 182 15.85 -3.73 7.08
C ALA A 182 15.42 -5.13 7.58
N GLY A 183 14.60 -5.84 6.80
CA GLY A 183 14.20 -7.23 7.08
C GLY A 183 15.38 -8.20 7.14
N ARG A 184 16.44 -7.98 6.36
CA ARG A 184 17.67 -8.80 6.43
C ARG A 184 18.39 -8.65 7.77
N GLU A 185 18.22 -7.50 8.41
CA GLU A 185 18.77 -7.18 9.72
C GLU A 185 17.71 -7.25 10.83
N LEU A 186 16.64 -8.03 10.62
CA LEU A 186 15.47 -8.10 11.51
C LEU A 186 15.87 -8.29 12.98
N GLY A 187 16.88 -9.13 13.27
CA GLY A 187 17.37 -9.38 14.63
C GLY A 187 17.83 -8.13 15.38
N LYS A 188 18.35 -7.12 14.67
CA LYS A 188 18.83 -5.85 15.24
C LYS A 188 17.74 -4.81 15.45
N LEU A 189 16.58 -4.96 14.81
CA LEU A 189 15.49 -3.98 14.89
C LEU A 189 14.79 -4.07 16.24
N THR A 190 14.63 -2.95 16.94
CA THR A 190 13.84 -2.89 18.18
C THR A 190 12.44 -2.36 17.92
N THR A 191 12.32 -1.41 16.99
CA THR A 191 11.03 -0.83 16.60
C THR A 191 10.95 -0.58 15.10
N LEU A 192 9.73 -0.46 14.55
CA LEU A 192 9.54 -0.05 13.15
C LEU A 192 10.04 1.38 12.86
N ARG A 193 10.21 2.22 13.89
CA ARG A 193 10.74 3.58 13.75
C ARG A 193 12.24 3.57 13.45
N ASP A 194 12.95 2.51 13.81
CA ASP A 194 14.38 2.36 13.55
C ASP A 194 14.68 2.31 12.04
N ILE A 195 13.68 1.92 11.23
CA ILE A 195 13.78 1.81 9.77
C ILE A 195 13.66 3.19 9.11
N LEU A 196 12.78 4.05 9.62
CA LEU A 196 12.47 5.34 9.03
C LEU A 196 13.04 6.47 9.90
N SER A 197 14.31 6.80 9.68
CA SER A 197 14.95 7.94 10.34
C SER A 197 14.24 9.26 9.98
N PRO A 198 14.27 10.28 10.86
CA PRO A 198 13.68 11.59 10.55
C PRO A 198 14.19 12.20 9.23
N GLY A 199 15.47 12.00 8.92
CA GLY A 199 16.06 12.42 7.64
C GLY A 199 15.47 11.68 6.43
N LEU A 200 15.22 10.37 6.56
CA LEU A 200 14.61 9.58 5.49
C LEU A 200 13.13 9.94 5.29
N LEU A 201 12.39 10.17 6.39
CA LEU A 201 11.02 10.69 6.33
C LEU A 201 10.98 12.01 5.57
N PHE A 202 11.89 12.93 5.89
CA PHE A 202 12.00 14.23 5.22
C PHE A 202 12.37 14.08 3.75
N ALA A 203 13.35 13.24 3.41
CA ALA A 203 13.77 13.00 2.04
C ALA A 203 12.62 12.42 1.18
N PHE A 204 11.90 11.41 1.68
CA PHE A 204 10.74 10.86 0.98
C PHE A 204 9.60 11.86 0.83
N THR A 205 9.38 12.69 1.85
CA THR A 205 8.39 13.75 1.79
C THR A 205 8.73 14.76 0.70
N LEU A 206 9.97 15.24 0.64
CA LEU A 206 10.43 16.16 -0.42
C LEU A 206 10.35 15.52 -1.80
N LEU A 207 10.81 14.28 -1.94
CA LEU A 207 10.78 13.56 -3.22
C LEU A 207 9.33 13.31 -3.68
N GLY A 208 8.41 13.07 -2.74
CA GLY A 208 7.00 12.86 -3.03
C GLY A 208 6.32 14.15 -3.49
N LEU A 209 6.72 15.29 -2.92
CA LEU A 209 6.23 16.60 -3.31
C LEU A 209 6.81 17.10 -4.63
N LEU A 210 7.94 16.55 -5.09
CA LEU A 210 8.64 17.03 -6.29
C LEU A 210 7.74 17.09 -7.55
N PRO A 211 6.93 16.07 -7.89
CA PRO A 211 6.01 16.15 -9.03
C PRO A 211 4.92 17.21 -8.88
N LEU A 212 4.51 17.52 -7.65
CA LEU A 212 3.51 18.55 -7.37
C LEU A 212 4.13 19.95 -7.46
N VAL A 213 5.31 20.14 -6.88
CA VAL A 213 6.04 21.42 -6.88
C VAL A 213 6.48 21.79 -8.29
N THR A 214 7.06 20.85 -9.04
CA THR A 214 7.45 21.08 -10.43
C THR A 214 6.26 21.52 -11.26
N ARG A 215 5.13 20.81 -11.21
CA ARG A 215 3.90 21.22 -11.91
C ARG A 215 3.39 22.58 -11.49
N TRP A 216 3.37 22.88 -10.19
CA TRP A 216 2.95 24.18 -9.68
C TRP A 216 3.83 25.31 -10.22
N LEU A 217 5.15 25.12 -10.22
CA LEU A 217 6.11 26.05 -10.82
C LEU A 217 5.88 26.20 -12.33
N PHE A 218 5.75 25.11 -13.08
CA PHE A 218 5.47 25.15 -14.52
C PHE A 218 4.17 25.91 -14.84
N SER A 219 3.12 25.70 -14.04
CA SER A 219 1.84 26.38 -14.23
C SER A 219 1.86 27.89 -13.89
N ARG A 220 2.80 28.33 -13.05
CA ARG A 220 3.01 29.75 -12.70
C ARG A 220 3.90 30.48 -13.69
N TYR A 221 4.94 29.83 -14.20
CA TYR A 221 5.98 30.47 -15.02
C TYR A 221 5.81 30.29 -16.53
N ILE A 222 5.01 29.32 -17.00
CA ILE A 222 4.70 29.14 -18.43
C ILE A 222 3.17 29.27 -18.63
N PRO A 223 2.65 30.50 -18.80
CA PRO A 223 1.24 30.74 -19.12
C PRO A 223 1.01 30.56 -20.64
N SER A 224 1.14 29.33 -21.15
CA SER A 224 0.82 28.94 -22.54
C SER A 224 1.10 27.43 -22.62
N ILE A 225 0.15 26.53 -22.82
CA ILE A 225 -0.72 26.41 -23.99
C ILE A 225 -2.07 25.88 -23.49
N LYS A 226 -3.10 26.72 -23.46
CA LYS A 226 -4.49 26.25 -23.62
C LYS A 226 -4.64 25.88 -25.09
N LYS A 227 -4.71 24.59 -25.39
CA LYS A 227 -5.41 24.05 -26.56
C LYS A 227 -6.29 22.91 -26.08
#